data_AF-A0A955YKT1-F1
#
_entry.id   AF-A0A955YKT1-F1
#
_cell.length_a   1.000
_cell.length_b   1.000
_cell.length_c   1.000
_cell.angle_alpha   90.00
_cell.angle_beta   90.00
_cell.angle_gamma   90.00
#
_symmetry.space_group_name_H-M   'P 1'
#
loop_
_entity.id
_entity.type
_entity.pdbx_description
1 polymer ?
#
loop_
_entity_poly.entity_id
_entity_poly.type
_entity_poly.pdbx_seq_one_letter_code
_entity_poly.pdbx_strand_id
1 'polypeptide(L)' 'MRVVTAASLLGLVVWSNGCVVVPAYEREHLSHPTMQPTADALQARSERKLHQSREGASGGDAEAAGGGCGCSN' A
#
# COMPACT_ATOMS: atom_id res chain seq x y z
N MET A 1 23.03 31.00 5.53
CA MET A 1 23.00 29.56 5.15
C MET A 1 22.70 28.63 6.31
N ARG A 2 23.38 28.71 7.46
CA ARG A 2 23.16 27.80 8.62
C ARG A 2 21.72 27.75 9.17
N VAL A 3 21.02 28.88 9.16
CA VAL A 3 19.62 28.98 9.63
C VAL A 3 18.66 28.30 8.65
N VAL A 4 18.90 28.45 7.34
CA VAL A 4 18.07 27.83 6.29
C VAL A 4 18.26 26.31 6.30
N THR A 5 19.50 25.82 6.43
CA THR A 5 19.78 24.38 6.54
C THR A 5 19.15 23.76 7.79
N ALA A 6 19.17 24.47 8.92
CA ALA A 6 18.53 24.02 10.15
C ALA A 6 16.99 23.96 10.01
N ALA A 7 16.38 24.97 9.39
CA ALA A 7 14.94 24.98 9.14
C ALA A 7 14.49 23.87 8.18
N SER A 8 15.26 23.60 7.12
CA SER A 8 14.97 22.50 6.18
C SER A 8 15.06 21.13 6.85
N LEU A 9 16.07 20.89 7.70
CA LEU A 9 16.20 19.63 8.45
C LEU A 9 15.05 19.45 9.44
N LEU A 10 14.65 20.52 10.14
CA LEU A 10 13.54 20.46 11.09
C LEU A 10 12.20 20.15 10.40
N GLY A 11 11.94 20.75 9.23
CA GLY A 11 10.73 20.47 8.45
C GLY A 11 10.62 19.02 8.00
N LEU A 12 11.75 18.42 7.60
CA LEU A 12 11.81 17.03 7.13
C LEU A 12 11.47 16.03 8.24
N VAL A 13 11.93 16.27 9.47
CA VAL A 13 11.62 15.41 10.65
C VAL A 13 10.15 15.48 11.04
N VAL A 14 9.50 16.64 10.90
CA VAL A 14 8.07 16.77 11.22
C VAL A 14 7.22 15.98 10.23
N TRP A 15 7.61 15.97 8.95
CA TRP A 15 6.85 15.31 7.88
C TRP A 15 7.01 13.79 7.84
N SER A 16 8.01 13.21 8.51
CA SER A 16 8.21 11.75 8.51
C SER A 16 7.24 10.96 9.41
N ASN A 17 6.39 11.63 10.21
CA ASN A 17 5.51 10.96 11.19
C ASN A 17 4.28 10.24 10.59
N GLY A 18 4.09 10.25 9.26
CA GLY A 18 2.92 9.64 8.61
C GLY A 18 3.10 8.18 8.14
N CYS A 19 4.32 7.66 8.09
CA CYS A 19 4.59 6.33 7.53
C CYS A 19 4.71 5.29 8.66
N VAL A 20 3.57 4.84 9.20
CA VAL A 20 3.50 3.80 10.22
C VAL A 20 2.80 2.55 9.68
N VAL A 21 3.38 1.38 9.96
CA VAL A 21 2.76 0.09 9.61
C VAL A 21 1.67 -0.20 10.64
N VAL A 22 0.42 0.06 10.26
CA VAL A 22 -0.75 -0.25 11.09
C VAL A 22 -1.11 -1.74 10.93
N PRO A 23 -1.23 -2.51 12.03
CA PRO A 23 -1.62 -3.91 11.96
C PRO A 23 -3.03 -4.07 11.38
N ALA A 24 -3.28 -5.17 10.66
CA ALA A 24 -4.51 -5.35 9.90
C ALA A 24 -5.80 -5.27 10.75
N TYR A 25 -5.75 -5.70 12.01
CA TYR A 25 -6.90 -5.65 12.92
C TYR A 25 -7.28 -4.24 13.36
N GLU A 26 -6.35 -3.27 13.33
CA GLU A 26 -6.65 -1.86 13.62
C GLU A 26 -7.30 -1.13 12.43
N ARG A 27 -7.38 -1.78 11.26
CA ARG A 27 -8.00 -1.21 10.04
C ARG A 27 -9.51 -1.43 9.97
N GLU A 28 -10.14 -1.97 11.02
CA GLU A 28 -11.55 -2.37 11.05
C GLU A 28 -12.51 -1.33 10.47
N HIS A 29 -12.30 -0.04 10.78
CA HIS A 29 -13.15 1.05 10.27
C HIS A 29 -12.93 1.35 8.78
N LEU A 30 -11.74 1.08 8.24
CA LEU A 30 -11.38 1.27 6.83
C LEU A 30 -11.63 0.00 5.99
N SER A 31 -11.80 -1.16 6.61
CA SER A 31 -12.04 -2.45 5.94
C SER A 31 -13.49 -2.93 6.08
N HIS A 32 -14.45 -2.02 6.22
CA HIS A 32 -15.86 -2.39 6.29
C HIS A 32 -16.27 -3.12 4.99
N PRO A 33 -17.03 -4.23 5.04
CA PRO A 33 -17.38 -5.01 3.85
C PRO A 33 -18.12 -4.21 2.75
N THR A 34 -18.80 -3.12 3.11
CA THR A 34 -19.45 -2.23 2.12
C THR A 34 -18.47 -1.30 1.39
N MET A 35 -17.24 -1.17 1.86
CA MET A 35 -16.16 -0.42 1.22
C MET A 35 -15.28 -1.33 0.34
N GLN A 36 -15.65 -2.61 0.18
CA GLN A 36 -14.98 -3.52 -0.74
C GLN A 36 -15.04 -2.94 -2.17
N PRO A 37 -13.90 -2.80 -2.87
CA PRO A 37 -13.86 -2.21 -4.21
C PRO A 37 -14.55 -3.09 -5.27
N THR A 38 -14.88 -4.33 -4.93
CA THR A 38 -15.38 -5.33 -5.87
C THR A 38 -16.51 -6.13 -5.21
N ALA A 39 -17.56 -6.40 -5.99
CA ALA A 39 -18.66 -7.28 -5.57
C ALA A 39 -18.31 -8.78 -5.65
N ASP A 40 -17.32 -9.16 -6.48
CA ASP A 40 -16.90 -10.55 -6.69
C ASP A 40 -15.38 -10.70 -6.49
N ALA A 41 -15.02 -11.20 -5.31
CA ALA A 41 -13.63 -11.41 -4.94
C ALA A 41 -12.89 -12.44 -5.82
N LEU A 42 -13.59 -13.41 -6.41
CA LEU A 42 -12.97 -14.45 -7.24
C LEU A 42 -12.59 -13.89 -8.62
N GLN A 43 -13.53 -13.18 -9.25
CA GLN A 43 -13.29 -12.45 -10.50
C GLN A 43 -12.12 -11.48 -10.32
N ALA A 44 -12.15 -10.65 -9.28
CA ALA A 44 -11.11 -9.66 -9.02
C ALA A 44 -9.73 -10.30 -8.79
N ARG A 45 -9.66 -11.47 -8.13
CA ARG A 45 -8.40 -12.22 -7.95
C ARG A 45 -7.86 -12.75 -9.27
N SER A 46 -8.73 -13.21 -10.18
CA SER A 46 -8.36 -13.69 -11.51
C SER A 46 -7.74 -12.56 -12.34
N GLU A 47 -8.41 -11.41 -12.39
CA GLU A 47 -7.94 -10.24 -13.13
C GLU A 47 -6.61 -9.72 -12.58
N ARG A 48 -6.45 -9.65 -11.25
CA ARG A 48 -5.16 -9.28 -10.63
C ARG A 48 -4.01 -10.18 -11.06
N LYS A 49 -4.24 -11.50 -11.16
CA LYS A 49 -3.21 -12.44 -11.64
C LYS A 49 -2.80 -12.16 -13.08
N LEU A 50 -3.77 -11.82 -13.94
CA LEU A 50 -3.51 -11.46 -15.34
C LEU A 50 -2.72 -10.15 -15.44
N HIS A 51 -3.13 -9.10 -14.73
CA HIS A 51 -2.43 -7.82 -14.69
C HIS A 51 -1.02 -7.95 -14.14
N GLN A 52 -0.84 -8.66 -13.02
CA GLN A 52 0.48 -8.91 -12.44
C GLN A 52 1.39 -9.68 -13.41
N SER A 53 0.86 -10.67 -14.14
CA SER A 53 1.64 -11.40 -15.14
C SER A 53 2.03 -10.55 -16.34
N ARG A 54 1.22 -9.56 -16.72
CA ARG A 54 1.44 -8.72 -17.90
C ARG A 54 2.34 -7.51 -17.59
N GLU A 55 2.15 -6.93 -16.42
CA GLU A 55 2.73 -5.63 -16.07
C GLU A 55 3.93 -5.78 -15.12
N GLY A 56 4.07 -6.94 -14.47
CA GLY A 56 5.10 -7.17 -13.45
C GLY A 56 4.97 -6.26 -12.23
N ALA A 57 3.88 -5.49 -12.14
CA ALA A 57 3.60 -4.58 -11.05
C ALA A 57 3.04 -5.35 -9.84
N SER A 58 3.45 -4.93 -8.65
CA SER A 58 2.90 -5.39 -7.38
C SER A 58 2.60 -4.17 -6.53
N GLY A 59 1.43 -4.18 -5.87
CA GLY A 59 0.92 -3.01 -5.16
C GLY A 59 0.17 -2.04 -6.06
N GLY A 60 -1.02 -1.63 -5.62
CA GLY A 60 -1.96 -0.78 -6.37
C GLY A 60 -3.41 -1.03 -5.96
N ASP A 61 -3.69 -2.27 -5.55
CA ASP A 61 -5.05 -2.75 -5.30
C ASP A 61 -5.47 -2.62 -3.82
N ALA A 62 -4.74 -1.82 -3.04
CA ALA A 62 -4.80 -1.77 -1.57
C ALA A 62 -4.48 -3.11 -0.84
N GLU A 63 -4.27 -4.19 -1.58
CA GLU A 63 -3.67 -5.42 -1.08
C GLU A 63 -2.20 -5.17 -0.69
N ALA A 64 -1.74 -5.80 0.39
CA ALA A 64 -0.33 -5.75 0.73
C ALA A 64 0.48 -6.26 -0.47
N ALA A 65 1.39 -5.43 -1.00
CA ALA A 65 2.35 -5.86 -2.01
C ALA A 65 3.25 -6.90 -1.35
N GLY A 66 2.88 -8.17 -1.48
CA GLY A 66 3.70 -9.28 -1.03
C GLY A 66 5.01 -9.22 -1.80
N GLY A 67 6.11 -8.90 -1.10
CA GLY A 67 7.45 -9.00 -1.65
C GLY A 67 7.73 -10.46 -1.96
N GLY A 68 7.64 -10.83 -3.23
CA GLY A 68 7.97 -12.17 -3.69
C GLY A 68 8.64 -12.07 -5.05
N CYS A 69 9.87 -12.59 -5.16
CA CYS A 69 10.36 -13.14 -6.42
C CYS A 69 9.18 -13.84 -7.09
N GLY A 70 8.75 -13.40 -8.27
CA GLY A 70 7.47 -13.75 -8.92
C GLY A 70 7.28 -15.23 -9.30
N CYS A 71 7.81 -16.17 -8.53
CA CYS A 71 7.52 -17.59 -8.61
C CYS A 71 6.15 -17.84 -7.98
N SER A 72 5.19 -18.27 -8.80
CA SER A 72 3.85 -18.66 -8.33
C SER A 72 3.71 -20.19 -8.38
N ASN A 73 3.30 -20.74 -7.25
CA ASN A 73 3.15 -22.15 -6.85
C ASN A 73 4.44 -22.88 -6.45
#